data_AF-A0A1S9DCU5-F1
#
_entry.id   AF-A0A1S9DCU5-F1
#
_cell.length_a   1.000
_cell.length_b   1.000
_cell.length_c   1.000
_cell.angle_alpha   90.00
_cell.angle_beta   90.00
_cell.angle_gamma   90.00
#
_symmetry.space_group_name_H-M   'P 1'
#
loop_
_entity.id
_entity.type
_entity.pdbx_description
1 polymer ?
#
loop_
_entity_poly.entity_id
_entity_poly.type
_entity_poly.pdbx_seq_one_letter_code
_entity_poly.pdbx_strand_id
1 'polypeptide(L)'
;MDKIVLTERLKEFLTMIGIGKGKLGKQSIVAQFAVTTSAVEDKALDENKPYAEFWMGAHPSLPSYDHSTGQSLQDVLRDNPHLLSTHVSQKFRTTLPFLFKVLSIREPLCIQAHPDRDLAHDLHARDPLTYPDSNHKPEMIVALTPFEALCGFRPLKEIDRFLSSVPPLRNLISDGTAMERAWSELLTAHPSRVRSCAEDLIRFATSRPSNESFAVEHGNLTDLILQLSEHYPYDVGLFAVLFMNHVCLSPGEALFVRSNELHAYLSGDGIECMASSANVVRAGFSRKTKDVDTLISMLKYEYLPPFIVRTPTPYLRVAMSSQQSTSVLYESPAEEFNIIKTSLAPRSARANFQAFRGPTVLICTQGSGKIGVADHAELIECGYVFFVGAGAEIFIQSSSRSPMAEGVFRNMAASHPLINEIDSAGTGAYHTHEPPDSRTMSTLRQHGIKNYNHAARKVTKEDFLTFDYLMAMDKYNLRDLLDVRESVIASLSKSKKGTRAASGEAGAKVAEVRLFGDFGAGGKLHERVGGGEVVQDPYYGGVNGFEEVYQQVVRFSKGFLDYLEKNQGGEDDN
;
A
#
# COMPACT_ATOMS: atom_id res chain seq x y z
N MET A 1 -14.74 21.36 -23.01
CA MET A 1 -14.80 21.38 -21.53
C MET A 1 -13.87 22.48 -21.10
N ASP A 2 -14.35 23.50 -20.37
CA ASP A 2 -13.51 24.63 -19.95
C ASP A 2 -12.40 24.18 -19.00
N LYS A 3 -11.24 24.84 -19.08
CA LYS A 3 -10.04 24.53 -18.27
C LYS A 3 -10.32 24.50 -16.75
N ILE A 4 -11.23 25.36 -16.29
CA ILE A 4 -11.65 25.47 -14.88
C ILE A 4 -12.39 24.19 -14.42
N VAL A 5 -13.24 23.62 -15.30
CA VAL A 5 -14.00 22.39 -15.04
C VAL A 5 -13.11 21.14 -15.00
N LEU A 6 -11.89 21.22 -15.54
CA LEU A 6 -10.92 20.11 -15.52
C LEU A 6 -10.07 20.12 -14.23
N THR A 7 -9.70 21.29 -13.71
CA THR A 7 -8.96 21.43 -12.44
C THR A 7 -9.81 21.08 -11.21
N GLU A 8 -11.12 21.32 -11.24
CA GLU A 8 -12.04 20.90 -10.16
C GLU A 8 -12.17 19.37 -10.01
N ARG A 9 -11.73 18.62 -11.03
CA ARG A 9 -11.87 17.17 -11.07
C ARG A 9 -10.76 16.44 -10.37
N LEU A 10 -9.62 17.06 -10.06
CA LEU A 10 -8.53 16.41 -9.32
C LEU A 10 -8.36 17.12 -7.97
N LYS A 11 -8.62 16.41 -6.89
CA LYS A 11 -8.56 16.96 -5.53
C LYS A 11 -7.83 15.98 -4.62
N GLU A 12 -6.83 16.45 -3.89
CA GLU A 12 -6.18 15.70 -2.81
C GLU A 12 -7.11 15.69 -1.59
N PHE A 13 -7.21 14.54 -0.91
CA PHE A 13 -8.06 14.38 0.27
C PHE A 13 -7.30 14.00 1.53
N LEU A 14 -7.67 14.65 2.64
CA LEU A 14 -7.38 14.24 4.01
C LEU A 14 -8.38 13.18 4.45
N THR A 15 -7.89 12.13 5.11
CA THR A 15 -8.66 10.94 5.51
C THR A 15 -8.64 10.75 7.02
N MET A 16 -9.72 10.21 7.57
CA MET A 16 -9.81 9.92 9.01
C MET A 16 -9.45 8.46 9.31
N ILE A 17 -8.86 8.22 10.49
CA ILE A 17 -8.38 6.90 10.90
C ILE A 17 -9.35 6.24 11.88
N GLY A 18 -9.74 5.00 11.59
CA GLY A 18 -10.38 4.13 12.56
C GLY A 18 -9.35 3.58 13.55
N ILE A 19 -9.52 3.90 14.84
CA ILE A 19 -8.73 3.34 15.94
C ILE A 19 -9.44 2.08 16.44
N GLY A 20 -8.75 0.94 16.51
CA GLY A 20 -9.41 -0.35 16.82
C GLY A 20 -8.49 -1.56 16.81
N LYS A 21 -8.93 -2.67 16.19
CA LYS A 21 -8.23 -3.97 16.09
C LYS A 21 -7.01 -3.95 15.14
N GLY A 22 -6.43 -2.77 14.93
CA GLY A 22 -5.40 -2.55 13.94
C GLY A 22 -3.99 -2.88 14.42
N LYS A 23 -3.06 -2.97 13.47
CA LYS A 23 -1.63 -3.09 13.81
C LYS A 23 -1.14 -1.84 14.54
N LEU A 24 -0.11 -2.02 15.36
CA LEU A 24 0.43 -0.95 16.22
C LEU A 24 1.43 -0.08 15.46
N GLY A 25 1.31 1.23 15.66
CA GLY A 25 2.32 2.18 15.20
C GLY A 25 2.74 1.96 13.75
N LYS A 26 4.06 1.96 13.52
CA LYS A 26 4.65 1.76 12.19
C LYS A 26 4.36 0.41 11.55
N GLN A 27 3.94 -0.60 12.30
CA GLN A 27 3.57 -1.90 11.73
C GLN A 27 2.27 -1.81 10.92
N SER A 28 1.48 -0.75 11.13
CA SER A 28 0.26 -0.51 10.37
C SER A 28 0.53 0.27 9.10
N ILE A 29 0.12 -0.28 7.95
CA ILE A 29 0.17 0.48 6.69
C ILE A 29 -0.75 1.70 6.73
N VAL A 30 -1.85 1.64 7.50
CA VAL A 30 -2.75 2.79 7.74
C VAL A 30 -2.00 3.90 8.46
N ALA A 31 -1.19 3.57 9.48
CA ALA A 31 -0.37 4.55 10.17
C ALA A 31 0.67 5.18 9.24
N GLN A 32 1.33 4.35 8.41
CA GLN A 32 2.31 4.82 7.43
C GLN A 32 1.70 5.83 6.43
N PHE A 33 0.49 5.54 5.93
CA PHE A 33 -0.22 6.46 5.03
C PHE A 33 -0.75 7.71 5.75
N ALA A 34 -1.18 7.60 6.99
CA ALA A 34 -1.72 8.75 7.73
C ALA A 34 -0.67 9.80 8.08
N VAL A 35 0.59 9.40 8.31
CA VAL A 35 1.69 10.35 8.57
C VAL A 35 2.00 11.18 7.32
N THR A 36 1.89 10.59 6.14
CA THR A 36 2.22 11.28 4.89
C THR A 36 1.15 12.28 4.48
N THR A 37 -0.11 12.06 4.85
CA THR A 37 -1.24 12.93 4.51
C THR A 37 -1.53 14.04 5.55
N SER A 38 -0.71 14.22 6.58
CA SER A 38 -0.97 15.19 7.68
C SER A 38 -2.29 14.93 8.45
N ALA A 39 -2.85 13.73 8.35
CA ALA A 39 -4.04 13.30 9.09
C ALA A 39 -3.78 13.02 10.58
N VAL A 40 -2.52 13.08 11.01
CA VAL A 40 -2.09 12.93 12.41
C VAL A 40 -1.54 14.27 12.89
N GLU A 41 -2.18 14.85 13.93
CA GLU A 41 -1.67 16.02 14.64
C GLU A 41 -0.21 15.75 15.09
N ASP A 42 0.68 16.70 14.83
CA ASP A 42 2.13 16.64 15.11
C ASP A 42 3.00 15.65 14.31
N LYS A 43 2.46 14.91 13.32
CA LYS A 43 3.20 13.94 12.48
C LYS A 43 4.00 12.87 13.26
N ALA A 44 3.77 12.75 14.57
CA ALA A 44 4.42 11.77 15.43
C ALA A 44 3.51 10.56 15.61
N LEU A 45 3.93 9.40 15.11
CA LEU A 45 3.22 8.15 15.35
C LEU A 45 3.36 7.72 16.80
N ASP A 46 2.23 7.46 17.45
CA ASP A 46 2.23 6.69 18.70
C ASP A 46 2.41 5.20 18.38
N GLU A 47 3.60 4.68 18.69
CA GLU A 47 3.98 3.28 18.42
C GLU A 47 3.13 2.25 19.18
N ASN A 48 2.41 2.68 20.22
CA ASN A 48 1.57 1.80 21.04
C ASN A 48 0.08 1.88 20.68
N LYS A 49 -0.31 2.80 19.79
CA LYS A 49 -1.70 2.92 19.34
C LYS A 49 -1.98 2.02 18.13
N PRO A 50 -3.18 1.42 18.05
CA PRO A 50 -3.59 0.68 16.88
C PRO A 50 -4.17 1.61 15.80
N TYR A 51 -3.82 1.33 14.54
CA TYR A 51 -4.33 2.04 13.36
C TYR A 51 -4.95 1.01 12.43
N ALA A 52 -6.27 1.00 12.31
CA ALA A 52 -7.01 -0.11 11.69
C ALA A 52 -7.54 0.20 10.29
N GLU A 53 -8.11 1.39 10.09
CA GLU A 53 -8.84 1.71 8.87
C GLU A 53 -8.48 3.10 8.37
N PHE A 54 -8.25 3.23 7.06
CA PHE A 54 -7.99 4.49 6.37
C PHE A 54 -9.13 4.77 5.38
N TRP A 55 -10.04 5.68 5.71
CA TRP A 55 -11.29 5.87 4.95
C TRP A 55 -11.15 6.92 3.85
N MET A 56 -11.53 6.54 2.63
CA MET A 56 -11.46 7.38 1.43
C MET A 56 -12.84 7.39 0.76
N GLY A 57 -13.58 8.48 0.94
CA GLY A 57 -14.93 8.60 0.38
C GLY A 57 -15.77 9.68 1.06
N ALA A 58 -17.07 9.63 0.77
CA ALA A 58 -18.04 10.62 1.22
C ALA A 58 -18.93 10.12 2.38
N HIS A 59 -18.48 9.09 3.12
CA HIS A 59 -19.30 8.49 4.18
C HIS A 59 -19.44 9.45 5.39
N PRO A 60 -20.66 9.67 5.92
CA PRO A 60 -20.89 10.68 6.98
C PRO A 60 -20.10 10.45 8.27
N SER A 61 -19.85 9.19 8.66
CA SER A 61 -19.15 8.88 9.91
C SER A 61 -17.66 9.25 9.91
N LEU A 62 -17.00 9.15 8.74
CA LEU A 62 -15.57 9.43 8.57
C LEU A 62 -15.38 10.05 7.17
N PRO A 63 -15.77 11.32 6.99
CA PRO A 63 -15.70 11.99 5.70
C PRO A 63 -14.25 12.28 5.32
N SER A 64 -13.97 12.27 4.02
CA SER A 64 -12.73 12.82 3.47
C SER A 64 -12.88 14.33 3.22
N TYR A 65 -11.80 15.09 3.40
CA TYR A 65 -11.80 16.56 3.20
C TYR A 65 -10.82 16.98 2.11
N ASP A 66 -11.23 17.92 1.26
CA ASP A 66 -10.37 18.53 0.26
C ASP A 66 -9.21 19.26 0.95
N HIS A 67 -7.97 18.92 0.56
CA HIS A 67 -6.76 19.43 1.21
C HIS A 67 -6.62 20.96 1.12
N SER A 68 -7.08 21.56 0.03
CA SER A 68 -6.90 23.00 -0.24
C SER A 68 -7.97 23.87 0.41
N THR A 69 -9.20 23.37 0.51
CA THR A 69 -10.37 24.15 0.96
C THR A 69 -10.89 23.71 2.32
N GLY A 70 -10.54 22.51 2.79
CA GLY A 70 -11.11 21.88 3.98
C GLY A 70 -12.58 21.45 3.83
N GLN A 71 -13.16 21.56 2.64
CA GLN A 71 -14.54 21.17 2.37
C GLN A 71 -14.66 19.64 2.33
N SER A 72 -15.74 19.07 2.89
CA SER A 72 -15.95 17.62 2.83
C SER A 72 -16.22 17.14 1.40
N LEU A 73 -15.80 15.92 1.04
CA LEU A 73 -16.06 15.35 -0.29
C LEU A 73 -17.57 15.28 -0.58
N GLN A 74 -18.39 15.03 0.43
CA GLN A 74 -19.84 15.01 0.28
C GLN A 74 -20.39 16.39 -0.13
N ASP A 75 -19.86 17.47 0.46
CA ASP A 75 -20.23 18.83 0.08
C ASP A 75 -19.74 19.16 -1.34
N VAL A 76 -18.50 18.80 -1.68
CA VAL A 76 -17.95 18.96 -3.04
C VAL A 76 -18.85 18.29 -4.08
N LEU A 77 -19.29 17.06 -3.82
CA LEU A 77 -20.18 16.30 -4.71
C LEU A 77 -21.59 16.89 -4.81
N ARG A 78 -22.14 17.38 -3.69
CA ARG A 78 -23.45 18.04 -3.66
C ARG A 78 -23.43 19.33 -4.48
N ASP A 79 -22.38 20.13 -4.32
CA ASP A 79 -22.24 21.42 -5.00
C ASP A 79 -21.86 21.22 -6.48
N ASN A 80 -21.28 20.07 -6.83
CA ASN A 80 -20.85 19.71 -8.19
C ASN A 80 -21.34 18.32 -8.63
N PRO A 81 -22.66 18.09 -8.83
CA PRO A 81 -23.20 16.76 -9.15
C PRO A 81 -22.68 16.14 -10.46
N HIS A 82 -22.15 16.98 -11.35
CA HIS A 82 -21.55 16.56 -12.61
C HIS A 82 -20.27 15.73 -12.42
N LEU A 83 -19.62 15.80 -11.24
CA LEU A 83 -18.45 15.00 -10.87
C LEU A 83 -18.76 13.50 -10.72
N LEU A 84 -20.02 13.11 -10.51
CA LEU A 84 -20.42 11.70 -10.44
C LEU A 84 -20.72 11.08 -11.83
N SER A 85 -21.01 11.91 -12.83
CA SER A 85 -21.73 11.56 -14.07
C SER A 85 -23.26 11.46 -13.92
N THR A 86 -23.98 11.71 -15.02
CA THR A 86 -25.44 11.57 -15.09
C THR A 86 -25.91 10.16 -14.74
N HIS A 87 -25.19 9.14 -15.22
CA HIS A 87 -25.57 7.74 -15.00
C HIS A 87 -25.50 7.35 -13.52
N VAL A 88 -24.39 7.68 -12.85
CA VAL A 88 -24.21 7.42 -11.41
C VAL A 88 -25.22 8.22 -10.59
N SER A 89 -25.41 9.51 -10.91
CA SER A 89 -26.37 10.35 -10.17
C SER A 89 -27.81 9.85 -10.26
N GLN A 90 -28.24 9.34 -11.43
CA GLN A 90 -29.57 8.75 -11.61
C GLN A 90 -29.73 7.45 -10.81
N LYS A 91 -28.70 6.61 -10.77
CA LYS A 91 -28.76 5.29 -10.12
C LYS A 91 -28.58 5.36 -8.60
N PHE A 92 -27.67 6.21 -8.13
CA PHE A 92 -27.21 6.23 -6.74
C PHE A 92 -27.52 7.55 -6.00
N ARG A 93 -28.40 8.40 -6.53
CA ARG A 93 -28.95 9.60 -5.84
C ARG A 93 -27.87 10.59 -5.34
N THR A 94 -27.02 11.08 -6.24
CA THR A 94 -26.02 12.12 -5.98
C THR A 94 -25.06 11.85 -4.80
N THR A 95 -24.84 10.59 -4.44
CA THR A 95 -23.82 10.18 -3.46
C THR A 95 -22.74 9.34 -4.15
N LEU A 96 -21.58 9.25 -3.49
CA LEU A 96 -20.54 8.32 -3.93
C LEU A 96 -21.03 6.88 -3.65
N PRO A 97 -21.15 6.01 -4.68
CA PRO A 97 -21.80 4.70 -4.52
C PRO A 97 -20.95 3.70 -3.73
N PHE A 98 -19.67 4.00 -3.54
CA PHE A 98 -18.73 3.15 -2.83
C PHE A 98 -17.98 3.93 -1.74
N LEU A 99 -17.46 3.16 -0.79
CA LEU A 99 -16.48 3.59 0.19
C LEU A 99 -15.22 2.76 -0.02
N PHE A 100 -14.08 3.45 -0.12
CA PHE A 100 -12.79 2.84 -0.34
C PHE A 100 -11.95 2.94 0.93
N LYS A 101 -11.26 1.87 1.32
CA LYS A 101 -10.45 1.84 2.53
C LYS A 101 -9.13 1.10 2.35
N VAL A 102 -8.19 1.43 3.22
CA VAL A 102 -7.07 0.54 3.55
C VAL A 102 -7.34 -0.04 4.93
N LEU A 103 -7.24 -1.36 5.04
CA LEU A 103 -7.34 -2.08 6.30
C LEU A 103 -5.96 -2.58 6.72
N SER A 104 -5.71 -2.53 8.03
CA SER A 104 -4.50 -3.05 8.66
C SER A 104 -4.89 -3.84 9.89
N ILE A 105 -4.99 -5.15 9.76
CA ILE A 105 -5.66 -6.02 10.73
C ILE A 105 -4.62 -6.75 11.57
N ARG A 106 -4.70 -6.56 12.89
CA ARG A 106 -3.90 -7.27 13.90
C ARG A 106 -4.72 -8.31 14.65
N GLU A 107 -5.94 -7.94 15.04
CA GLU A 107 -6.86 -8.83 15.75
C GLU A 107 -8.05 -9.17 14.87
N PRO A 108 -8.59 -10.40 14.98
CA PRO A 108 -9.68 -10.85 14.13
C PRO A 108 -10.94 -9.99 14.31
N LEU A 109 -11.51 -9.55 13.20
CA LEU A 109 -12.77 -8.80 13.14
C LEU A 109 -13.97 -9.73 13.46
N CYS A 110 -15.13 -9.13 13.69
CA CYS A 110 -16.32 -9.91 14.01
C CYS A 110 -16.77 -10.74 12.80
N ILE A 111 -17.27 -11.95 13.06
CA ILE A 111 -18.04 -12.69 12.05
C ILE A 111 -19.32 -11.91 11.81
N GLN A 112 -19.59 -11.58 10.55
CA GLN A 112 -20.68 -10.71 10.16
C GLN A 112 -21.27 -11.10 8.80
N ALA A 113 -22.46 -10.60 8.53
CA ALA A 113 -23.11 -10.59 7.22
C ALA A 113 -23.78 -9.22 6.99
N HIS A 114 -24.02 -8.90 5.72
CA HIS A 114 -24.66 -7.66 5.32
C HIS A 114 -25.97 -7.94 4.59
N PRO A 115 -27.08 -7.24 4.89
CA PRO A 115 -28.34 -7.48 4.20
C PRO A 115 -28.23 -7.15 2.71
N ASP A 116 -29.07 -7.83 1.91
CA ASP A 116 -29.39 -7.35 0.57
C ASP A 116 -30.22 -6.06 0.63
N ARG A 117 -30.51 -5.48 -0.54
CA ARG A 117 -31.08 -4.14 -0.62
C ARG A 117 -32.52 -4.10 -0.08
N ASP A 118 -33.29 -5.15 -0.33
CA ASP A 118 -34.70 -5.23 0.11
C ASP A 118 -34.75 -5.40 1.64
N LEU A 119 -33.94 -6.31 2.19
CA LEU A 119 -33.86 -6.50 3.63
C LEU A 119 -33.28 -5.27 4.34
N ALA A 120 -32.27 -4.61 3.78
CA ALA A 120 -31.70 -3.39 4.34
C ALA A 120 -32.74 -2.27 4.45
N HIS A 121 -33.58 -2.11 3.42
CA HIS A 121 -34.68 -1.16 3.43
C HIS A 121 -35.67 -1.46 4.58
N ASP A 122 -36.08 -2.72 4.72
CA ASP A 122 -37.04 -3.14 5.75
C ASP A 122 -36.46 -3.08 7.16
N LEU A 123 -35.18 -3.37 7.32
CA LEU A 123 -34.47 -3.25 8.61
C LEU A 123 -34.30 -1.79 9.02
N HIS A 124 -33.88 -0.91 8.10
CA HIS A 124 -33.75 0.52 8.38
C HIS A 124 -35.10 1.15 8.74
N ALA A 125 -36.18 0.79 8.04
CA ALA A 125 -37.51 1.29 8.34
C ALA A 125 -38.03 0.86 9.73
N ARG A 126 -37.62 -0.33 10.20
CA ARG A 126 -38.04 -0.88 11.50
C ARG A 126 -37.16 -0.43 12.67
N ASP A 127 -35.84 -0.44 12.49
CA ASP A 127 -34.86 -0.09 13.52
C ASP A 127 -33.69 0.72 12.92
N PRO A 128 -33.89 2.02 12.66
CA PRO A 128 -32.88 2.88 12.04
C PRO A 128 -31.67 3.15 12.94
N LEU A 129 -31.72 2.81 14.23
CA LEU A 129 -30.59 2.97 15.15
C LEU A 129 -29.56 1.86 14.96
N THR A 130 -30.03 0.61 14.80
CA THR A 130 -29.17 -0.55 14.52
C THR A 130 -28.77 -0.61 13.05
N TYR A 131 -29.69 -0.25 12.16
CA TYR A 131 -29.51 -0.29 10.70
C TYR A 131 -29.58 1.14 10.15
N PRO A 132 -28.46 1.87 10.09
CA PRO A 132 -28.45 3.32 9.87
C PRO A 132 -28.80 3.76 8.46
N ASP A 133 -28.85 2.84 7.49
CA ASP A 133 -29.15 3.14 6.10
C ASP A 133 -29.95 2.02 5.43
N SER A 134 -30.65 2.34 4.34
CA SER A 134 -31.47 1.40 3.59
C SER A 134 -30.69 0.68 2.47
N ASN A 135 -29.36 0.64 2.52
CA ASN A 135 -28.53 0.14 1.43
C ASN A 135 -27.91 -1.21 1.77
N HIS A 136 -27.64 -2.00 0.73
CA HIS A 136 -26.85 -3.21 0.85
C HIS A 136 -25.35 -2.90 0.95
N LYS A 137 -24.54 -3.92 1.22
CA LYS A 137 -23.10 -3.74 1.43
C LYS A 137 -22.26 -4.89 0.85
N PRO A 138 -22.28 -5.12 -0.48
CA PRO A 138 -21.26 -5.96 -1.11
C PRO A 138 -19.88 -5.33 -0.92
N GLU A 139 -18.87 -6.16 -0.72
CA GLU A 139 -17.50 -5.73 -0.47
C GLU A 139 -16.45 -6.59 -1.18
N MET A 140 -15.30 -6.00 -1.48
CA MET A 140 -14.14 -6.67 -2.04
C MET A 140 -12.88 -6.24 -1.28
N ILE A 141 -12.08 -7.21 -0.85
CA ILE A 141 -10.76 -6.98 -0.26
C ILE A 141 -9.67 -7.47 -1.22
N VAL A 142 -8.70 -6.61 -1.55
CA VAL A 142 -7.49 -6.95 -2.30
C VAL A 142 -6.32 -7.01 -1.33
N ALA A 143 -5.66 -8.15 -1.22
CA ALA A 143 -4.57 -8.37 -0.27
C ALA A 143 -3.32 -7.55 -0.64
N LEU A 144 -2.78 -6.80 0.32
CA LEU A 144 -1.49 -6.10 0.19
C LEU A 144 -0.36 -6.90 0.84
N THR A 145 -0.65 -7.61 1.92
CA THR A 145 0.20 -8.63 2.55
C THR A 145 -0.50 -9.99 2.47
N PRO A 146 0.11 -11.11 2.92
CA PRO A 146 -0.69 -12.29 3.25
C PRO A 146 -1.88 -11.88 4.12
N PHE A 147 -3.07 -12.34 3.74
CA PHE A 147 -4.34 -11.92 4.34
C PHE A 147 -5.21 -13.14 4.61
N GLU A 148 -5.77 -13.21 5.82
CA GLU A 148 -6.62 -14.33 6.24
C GLU A 148 -8.05 -13.87 6.50
N ALA A 149 -9.01 -14.68 6.06
CA ALA A 149 -10.43 -14.43 6.24
C ALA A 149 -11.20 -15.73 6.49
N LEU A 150 -12.40 -15.60 7.05
CA LEU A 150 -13.47 -16.58 6.92
C LEU A 150 -14.46 -16.05 5.88
N CYS A 151 -14.98 -16.91 4.99
CA CYS A 151 -16.00 -16.48 4.02
C CYS A 151 -16.90 -17.64 3.56
N GLY A 152 -18.20 -17.44 3.64
CA GLY A 152 -19.22 -18.41 3.22
C GLY A 152 -19.21 -19.70 4.05
N PHE A 153 -20.25 -20.52 3.88
CA PHE A 153 -20.26 -21.86 4.44
C PHE A 153 -19.36 -22.80 3.64
N ARG A 154 -18.69 -23.72 4.33
CA ARG A 154 -17.91 -24.78 3.70
C ARG A 154 -18.83 -25.91 3.18
N PRO A 155 -18.31 -26.85 2.36
CA PRO A 155 -19.10 -27.98 1.88
C PRO A 155 -19.75 -28.78 3.02
N LEU A 156 -21.02 -29.18 2.86
CA LEU A 156 -21.79 -29.91 3.86
C LEU A 156 -21.06 -31.16 4.40
N LYS A 157 -20.37 -31.89 3.52
CA LYS A 157 -19.59 -33.08 3.89
C LYS A 157 -18.50 -32.80 4.93
N GLU A 158 -17.91 -31.61 4.91
CA GLU A 158 -16.94 -31.21 5.94
C GLU A 158 -17.64 -30.87 7.26
N ILE A 159 -18.76 -30.15 7.20
CA ILE A 159 -19.54 -29.78 8.39
C ILE A 159 -20.07 -31.03 9.09
N ASP A 160 -20.63 -31.98 8.34
CA ASP A 160 -21.09 -33.27 8.84
C ASP A 160 -19.96 -34.05 9.52
N ARG A 161 -18.75 -34.00 8.95
CA ARG A 161 -17.55 -34.59 9.56
C ARG A 161 -17.24 -33.92 10.89
N PHE A 162 -17.33 -32.58 11.00
CA PHE A 162 -17.10 -31.89 12.25
C PHE A 162 -18.15 -32.21 13.31
N LEU A 163 -19.44 -32.18 12.96
CA LEU A 163 -20.53 -32.60 13.86
C LEU A 163 -20.30 -34.04 14.39
N SER A 164 -19.76 -34.92 13.53
CA SER A 164 -19.48 -36.32 13.85
C SER A 164 -18.14 -36.57 14.57
N SER A 165 -17.18 -35.65 14.50
CA SER A 165 -15.81 -35.89 15.02
C SER A 165 -15.37 -34.93 16.12
N VAL A 166 -16.15 -33.88 16.39
CA VAL A 166 -15.84 -32.82 17.37
C VAL A 166 -16.86 -32.85 18.51
N PRO A 167 -16.61 -33.59 19.60
CA PRO A 167 -17.55 -33.70 20.71
C PRO A 167 -17.99 -32.35 21.31
N PRO A 168 -17.11 -31.34 21.50
CA PRO A 168 -17.53 -30.05 22.02
C PRO A 168 -18.56 -29.33 21.13
N LEU A 169 -18.49 -29.52 19.80
CA LEU A 169 -19.47 -28.97 18.86
C LEU A 169 -20.80 -29.72 18.94
N ARG A 170 -20.76 -31.07 18.97
CA ARG A 170 -21.97 -31.90 19.12
C ARG A 170 -22.68 -31.63 20.44
N ASN A 171 -21.94 -31.30 21.48
CA ASN A 171 -22.52 -30.90 22.75
C ASN A 171 -23.28 -29.57 22.69
N LEU A 172 -23.31 -28.85 21.56
CA LEU A 172 -24.14 -27.66 21.35
C LEU A 172 -25.30 -27.89 20.38
N ILE A 173 -25.24 -28.94 19.55
CA ILE A 173 -26.13 -29.13 18.39
C ILE A 173 -26.77 -30.51 18.44
N SER A 174 -28.05 -30.59 18.14
CA SER A 174 -28.82 -31.84 18.13
C SER A 174 -28.37 -32.73 16.96
N ASP A 175 -28.29 -34.04 17.21
CA ASP A 175 -27.88 -35.03 16.20
C ASP A 175 -28.84 -35.07 14.99
N GLY A 176 -28.28 -35.26 13.79
CA GLY A 176 -29.04 -35.43 12.54
C GLY A 176 -29.78 -34.17 12.07
N THR A 177 -29.40 -32.98 12.55
CA THR A 177 -30.03 -31.71 12.15
C THR A 177 -29.53 -31.20 10.80
N ALA A 178 -30.41 -30.55 10.05
CA ALA A 178 -30.04 -29.84 8.82
C ALA A 178 -29.17 -28.62 9.13
N MET A 179 -28.35 -28.19 8.17
CA MET A 179 -27.39 -27.07 8.29
C MET A 179 -27.98 -25.82 8.96
N GLU A 180 -29.10 -25.32 8.46
CA GLU A 180 -29.76 -24.11 8.97
C GLU A 180 -30.12 -24.25 10.45
N ARG A 181 -30.68 -25.41 10.82
CA ARG A 181 -31.02 -25.72 12.21
C ARG A 181 -29.77 -25.88 13.08
N ALA A 182 -28.73 -26.55 12.59
CA ALA A 182 -27.47 -26.70 13.31
C ALA A 182 -26.82 -25.33 13.59
N TRP A 183 -26.84 -24.43 12.61
CA TRP A 183 -26.37 -23.06 12.75
C TRP A 183 -27.23 -22.24 13.73
N SER A 184 -28.55 -22.35 13.63
CA SER A 184 -29.49 -21.71 14.55
C SER A 184 -29.29 -22.19 15.99
N GLU A 185 -29.17 -23.49 16.23
CA GLU A 185 -28.92 -24.07 17.56
C GLU A 185 -27.58 -23.58 18.13
N LEU A 186 -26.55 -23.47 17.29
CA LEU A 186 -25.26 -22.91 17.69
C LEU A 186 -25.38 -21.45 18.16
N LEU A 187 -26.01 -20.58 17.37
CA LEU A 187 -26.09 -19.15 17.66
C LEU A 187 -27.02 -18.81 18.84
N THR A 188 -28.03 -19.65 19.07
CA THR A 188 -29.01 -19.50 20.17
C THR A 188 -28.61 -20.26 21.44
N ALA A 189 -27.49 -21.01 21.41
CA ALA A 189 -27.03 -21.77 22.55
C ALA A 189 -26.79 -20.87 23.78
N HIS A 190 -27.22 -21.36 24.95
CA HIS A 190 -27.09 -20.60 26.19
C HIS A 190 -25.61 -20.25 26.48
N PRO A 191 -25.27 -18.98 26.84
CA PRO A 191 -23.88 -18.54 26.98
C PRO A 191 -23.02 -19.41 27.91
N SER A 192 -23.58 -19.91 29.02
CA SER A 192 -22.86 -20.82 29.93
C SER A 192 -22.47 -22.15 29.27
N ARG A 193 -23.33 -22.67 28.37
CA ARG A 193 -23.06 -23.89 27.62
C ARG A 193 -21.99 -23.63 26.56
N VAL A 194 -22.10 -22.51 25.83
CA VAL A 194 -21.07 -22.07 24.86
C VAL A 194 -19.71 -21.94 25.54
N ARG A 195 -19.64 -21.29 26.71
CA ARG A 195 -18.39 -21.17 27.49
C ARG A 195 -17.80 -22.54 27.83
N SER A 196 -18.59 -23.43 28.43
CA SER A 196 -18.12 -24.78 28.80
C SER A 196 -17.60 -25.55 27.60
N CYS A 197 -18.37 -25.56 26.50
CA CYS A 197 -17.98 -26.25 25.28
C CYS A 197 -16.77 -25.59 24.62
N ALA A 198 -16.60 -24.26 24.70
CA ALA A 198 -15.46 -23.57 24.12
C ALA A 198 -14.16 -23.96 24.84
N GLU A 199 -14.19 -24.08 26.17
CA GLU A 199 -13.06 -24.61 26.95
C GLU A 199 -12.73 -26.06 26.56
N ASP A 200 -13.76 -26.89 26.38
CA ASP A 200 -13.58 -28.26 25.88
C ASP A 200 -13.02 -28.28 24.46
N LEU A 201 -13.43 -27.35 23.58
CA LEU A 201 -12.93 -27.22 22.21
C LEU A 201 -11.46 -26.85 22.20
N ILE A 202 -11.03 -25.91 23.05
CA ILE A 202 -9.63 -25.51 23.19
C ILE A 202 -8.80 -26.69 23.72
N ARG A 203 -9.26 -27.37 24.79
CA ARG A 203 -8.58 -28.58 25.30
C ARG A 203 -8.48 -29.67 24.23
N PHE A 204 -9.55 -29.90 23.50
CA PHE A 204 -9.61 -30.88 22.42
C PHE A 204 -8.61 -30.52 21.30
N ALA A 205 -8.55 -29.25 20.90
CA ALA A 205 -7.60 -28.73 19.92
C ALA A 205 -6.14 -28.90 20.37
N THR A 206 -5.82 -28.58 21.63
CA THR A 206 -4.45 -28.71 22.18
C THR A 206 -3.99 -30.16 22.33
N SER A 207 -4.91 -31.09 22.63
CA SER A 207 -4.55 -32.48 22.98
C SER A 207 -4.23 -33.41 21.80
N ARG A 208 -4.45 -32.97 20.55
CA ARG A 208 -4.25 -33.81 19.36
C ARG A 208 -3.00 -33.42 18.57
N PRO A 209 -2.26 -34.39 18.00
CA PRO A 209 -1.17 -34.11 17.07
C PRO A 209 -1.72 -33.48 15.77
N SER A 210 -0.96 -32.57 15.17
CA SER A 210 -1.37 -31.69 14.06
C SER A 210 -1.74 -32.40 12.75
N ASN A 211 -1.48 -33.71 12.63
CA ASN A 211 -1.84 -34.57 11.51
C ASN A 211 -3.22 -35.25 11.64
N GLU A 212 -3.91 -35.12 12.78
CA GLU A 212 -5.24 -35.72 13.04
C GLU A 212 -6.29 -34.73 13.58
N SER A 213 -5.93 -33.47 13.81
CA SER A 213 -6.83 -32.44 14.33
C SER A 213 -7.45 -31.63 13.18
N PHE A 214 -8.74 -31.30 13.31
CA PHE A 214 -9.64 -30.63 12.35
C PHE A 214 -9.20 -30.53 10.87
N ALA A 215 -8.87 -31.66 10.25
CA ALA A 215 -8.38 -31.71 8.88
C ALA A 215 -9.47 -31.31 7.88
N VAL A 216 -9.13 -30.36 7.01
CA VAL A 216 -9.94 -29.90 5.87
C VAL A 216 -9.23 -30.24 4.57
N GLU A 217 -9.91 -30.11 3.44
CA GLU A 217 -9.32 -30.43 2.12
C GLU A 217 -8.04 -29.62 1.83
N HIS A 218 -7.87 -28.46 2.47
CA HIS A 218 -6.75 -27.54 2.25
C HIS A 218 -6.02 -27.08 3.53
N GLY A 219 -5.92 -27.92 4.57
CA GLY A 219 -5.18 -27.57 5.79
C GLY A 219 -5.76 -28.14 7.08
N ASN A 220 -5.53 -27.45 8.19
CA ASN A 220 -6.01 -27.80 9.53
C ASN A 220 -6.50 -26.54 10.26
N LEU A 221 -7.70 -26.59 10.85
CA LEU A 221 -8.30 -25.46 11.57
C LEU A 221 -7.87 -25.34 13.03
N THR A 222 -7.09 -26.29 13.54
CA THR A 222 -6.68 -26.36 14.95
C THR A 222 -5.90 -25.13 15.36
N ASP A 223 -4.86 -24.79 14.61
CA ASP A 223 -4.01 -23.63 14.89
C ASP A 223 -4.83 -22.34 14.81
N LEU A 224 -5.75 -22.27 13.85
CA LEU A 224 -6.66 -21.14 13.72
C LEU A 224 -7.59 -21.00 14.94
N ILE A 225 -8.22 -22.09 15.40
CA ILE A 225 -9.08 -22.06 16.59
C ILE A 225 -8.28 -21.63 17.82
N LEU A 226 -7.06 -22.16 18.00
CA LEU A 226 -6.19 -21.79 19.12
C LEU A 226 -5.82 -20.31 19.05
N GLN A 227 -5.38 -19.81 17.90
CA GLN A 227 -5.07 -18.39 17.69
C GLN A 227 -6.28 -17.49 17.98
N LEU A 228 -7.46 -17.82 17.45
CA LEU A 228 -8.68 -17.05 17.68
C LEU A 228 -9.12 -17.10 19.15
N SER A 229 -8.85 -18.19 19.85
CA SER A 229 -9.18 -18.35 21.27
C SER A 229 -8.36 -17.44 22.19
N GLU A 230 -7.16 -17.01 21.78
CA GLU A 230 -6.38 -16.02 22.53
C GLU A 230 -7.12 -14.66 22.61
N HIS A 231 -7.89 -14.33 21.58
CA HIS A 231 -8.70 -13.11 21.53
C HIS A 231 -10.13 -13.33 22.04
N TYR A 232 -10.70 -14.50 21.80
CA TYR A 232 -12.12 -14.82 22.03
C TYR A 232 -12.32 -16.23 22.66
N PRO A 233 -11.83 -16.49 23.89
CA PRO A 233 -11.76 -17.83 24.46
C PRO A 233 -13.11 -18.51 24.74
N TYR A 234 -14.20 -17.73 24.80
CA TYR A 234 -15.54 -18.21 25.15
C TYR A 234 -16.60 -17.82 24.11
N ASP A 235 -16.18 -17.38 22.94
CA ASP A 235 -17.10 -16.87 21.93
C ASP A 235 -17.61 -18.00 21.02
N VAL A 236 -18.89 -17.92 20.64
CA VAL A 236 -19.51 -18.86 19.70
C VAL A 236 -18.79 -18.90 18.35
N GLY A 237 -18.07 -17.83 17.99
CA GLY A 237 -17.25 -17.75 16.79
C GLY A 237 -16.20 -18.85 16.67
N LEU A 238 -15.69 -19.40 17.78
CA LEU A 238 -14.73 -20.53 17.73
C LEU A 238 -15.36 -21.77 17.08
N PHE A 239 -16.66 -21.98 17.27
CA PHE A 239 -17.40 -23.05 16.61
C PHE A 239 -17.80 -22.68 15.18
N ALA A 240 -18.12 -21.41 14.92
CA ALA A 240 -18.45 -20.93 13.58
C ALA A 240 -17.31 -21.15 12.57
N VAL A 241 -16.05 -21.16 13.02
CA VAL A 241 -14.89 -21.54 12.19
C VAL A 241 -15.09 -22.91 11.53
N LEU A 242 -15.70 -23.87 12.23
CA LEU A 242 -15.97 -25.22 11.71
C LEU A 242 -17.08 -25.25 10.64
N PHE A 243 -17.85 -24.17 10.49
CA PHE A 243 -18.90 -24.02 9.47
C PHE A 243 -18.44 -23.22 8.26
N MET A 244 -17.41 -22.39 8.39
CA MET A 244 -17.03 -21.40 7.37
C MET A 244 -15.75 -21.78 6.62
N ASN A 245 -15.58 -21.36 5.37
CA ASN A 245 -14.31 -21.56 4.68
C ASN A 245 -13.22 -20.66 5.29
N HIS A 246 -12.03 -21.21 5.56
CA HIS A 246 -10.83 -20.43 5.87
C HIS A 246 -10.13 -20.07 4.56
N VAL A 247 -10.00 -18.78 4.31
CA VAL A 247 -9.46 -18.20 3.08
C VAL A 247 -8.14 -17.53 3.39
N CYS A 248 -7.09 -17.94 2.67
CA CYS A 248 -5.79 -17.28 2.69
C CYS A 248 -5.52 -16.68 1.31
N LEU A 249 -5.27 -15.37 1.27
CA LEU A 249 -4.95 -14.63 0.06
C LEU A 249 -3.47 -14.26 0.05
N SER A 250 -2.82 -14.48 -1.09
CA SER A 250 -1.50 -13.92 -1.38
C SER A 250 -1.62 -12.44 -1.79
N PRO A 251 -0.58 -11.62 -1.59
CA PRO A 251 -0.57 -10.25 -2.08
C PRO A 251 -0.98 -10.13 -3.55
N GLY A 252 -2.00 -9.32 -3.83
CA GLY A 252 -2.58 -9.15 -5.16
C GLY A 252 -3.72 -10.09 -5.52
N GLU A 253 -4.05 -11.09 -4.71
CA GLU A 253 -5.33 -11.81 -4.81
C GLU A 253 -6.45 -10.99 -4.14
N ALA A 254 -7.71 -11.23 -4.53
CA ALA A 254 -8.85 -10.55 -3.93
C ALA A 254 -9.99 -11.52 -3.56
N LEU A 255 -10.76 -11.16 -2.54
CA LEU A 255 -11.98 -11.85 -2.12
C LEU A 255 -13.16 -10.90 -2.24
N PHE A 256 -14.22 -11.34 -2.92
CA PHE A 256 -15.50 -10.64 -2.98
C PHE A 256 -16.51 -11.31 -2.05
N VAL A 257 -17.24 -10.50 -1.29
CA VAL A 257 -18.28 -10.94 -0.36
C VAL A 257 -19.63 -10.37 -0.78
N ARG A 258 -20.61 -11.26 -0.94
CA ARG A 258 -21.97 -10.90 -1.33
C ARG A 258 -22.79 -10.45 -0.13
N SER A 259 -23.92 -9.79 -0.41
CA SER A 259 -24.99 -9.69 0.57
C SER A 259 -25.45 -11.08 1.04
N ASN A 260 -25.82 -11.14 2.32
CA ASN A 260 -26.29 -12.32 3.04
C ASN A 260 -25.23 -13.44 3.15
N GLU A 261 -23.95 -13.11 2.97
CA GLU A 261 -22.82 -14.04 3.08
C GLU A 261 -22.01 -13.76 4.35
N LEU A 262 -21.80 -14.81 5.16
CA LEU A 262 -20.98 -14.71 6.37
C LEU A 262 -19.52 -14.52 6.01
N HIS A 263 -18.84 -13.62 6.71
CA HIS A 263 -17.40 -13.42 6.58
C HIS A 263 -16.79 -12.82 7.85
N ALA A 264 -15.47 -12.92 7.97
CA ALA A 264 -14.67 -12.21 8.97
C ALA A 264 -13.25 -12.02 8.43
N TYR A 265 -12.67 -10.84 8.56
CA TYR A 265 -11.25 -10.64 8.29
C TYR A 265 -10.44 -10.89 9.56
N LEU A 266 -9.42 -11.73 9.47
CA LEU A 266 -8.71 -12.27 10.63
C LEU A 266 -7.35 -11.59 10.84
N SER A 267 -6.58 -11.40 9.78
CA SER A 267 -5.23 -10.83 9.83
C SER A 267 -4.80 -10.28 8.45
N GLY A 268 -3.86 -9.34 8.44
CA GLY A 268 -3.22 -8.83 7.22
C GLY A 268 -3.62 -7.41 6.83
N ASP A 269 -2.96 -6.88 5.82
CA ASP A 269 -3.26 -5.57 5.23
C ASP A 269 -3.91 -5.73 3.86
N GLY A 270 -4.91 -4.90 3.57
CA GLY A 270 -5.66 -5.00 2.32
C GLY A 270 -6.35 -3.70 1.92
N ILE A 271 -6.70 -3.60 0.65
CA ILE A 271 -7.53 -2.55 0.07
C ILE A 271 -8.96 -3.04 0.03
N GLU A 272 -9.86 -2.41 0.79
CA GLU A 272 -11.28 -2.73 0.82
C GLU A 272 -12.05 -1.73 -0.04
N CYS A 273 -12.93 -2.20 -0.92
CA CYS A 273 -13.95 -1.38 -1.55
C CYS A 273 -15.32 -2.00 -1.29
N MET A 274 -16.28 -1.18 -0.89
CA MET A 274 -17.63 -1.63 -0.57
C MET A 274 -18.67 -0.64 -1.02
N ALA A 275 -19.92 -1.09 -1.18
CA ALA A 275 -21.03 -0.15 -1.33
C ALA A 275 -21.13 0.75 -0.08
N SER A 276 -21.56 1.99 -0.27
CA SER A 276 -21.73 2.95 0.82
C SER A 276 -22.89 2.53 1.75
N SER A 277 -22.56 1.77 2.80
CA SER A 277 -23.48 1.32 3.86
C SER A 277 -22.70 1.01 5.14
N ALA A 278 -23.37 1.17 6.29
CA ALA A 278 -22.89 0.80 7.61
C ALA A 278 -23.69 -0.36 8.24
N ASN A 279 -24.58 -1.01 7.49
CA ASN A 279 -25.36 -2.15 7.95
C ASN A 279 -24.47 -3.38 8.24
N VAL A 280 -24.54 -3.91 9.46
CA VAL A 280 -23.75 -5.07 9.90
C VAL A 280 -24.55 -5.93 10.88
N VAL A 281 -24.80 -7.19 10.52
CA VAL A 281 -25.39 -8.20 11.41
C VAL A 281 -24.27 -9.15 11.88
N ARG A 282 -24.14 -9.37 13.19
CA ARG A 282 -22.96 -10.05 13.78
C ARG A 282 -23.29 -11.45 14.29
N ALA A 283 -22.42 -12.41 13.99
CA ALA A 283 -22.54 -13.81 14.38
C ALA A 283 -21.60 -14.21 15.54
N GLY A 284 -20.39 -13.61 15.60
CA GLY A 284 -19.34 -14.05 16.53
C GLY A 284 -18.16 -13.08 16.56
N PHE A 285 -17.19 -13.35 17.44
CA PHE A 285 -15.99 -12.52 17.68
C PHE A 285 -16.32 -11.05 17.93
N SER A 286 -17.39 -10.83 18.72
CA SER A 286 -17.89 -9.50 19.02
C SER A 286 -18.47 -9.42 20.42
N ARG A 287 -18.10 -8.36 21.13
CA ARG A 287 -18.67 -7.96 22.41
C ARG A 287 -19.96 -7.14 22.26
N LYS A 288 -20.28 -6.69 21.04
CA LYS A 288 -21.52 -5.96 20.75
C LYS A 288 -22.71 -6.92 20.71
N THR A 289 -23.91 -6.37 20.90
CA THR A 289 -25.17 -7.10 20.74
C THR A 289 -25.28 -7.70 19.34
N LYS A 290 -25.91 -8.88 19.27
CA LYS A 290 -26.08 -9.67 18.07
C LYS A 290 -27.58 -9.79 17.79
N ASP A 291 -28.01 -9.38 16.61
CA ASP A 291 -29.36 -9.61 16.11
C ASP A 291 -29.42 -11.01 15.46
N VAL A 292 -29.56 -12.03 16.32
CA VAL A 292 -29.45 -13.44 15.93
C VAL A 292 -30.62 -13.87 15.03
N ASP A 293 -31.82 -13.36 15.26
CA ASP A 293 -33.01 -13.72 14.47
C ASP A 293 -32.92 -13.19 13.04
N THR A 294 -32.51 -11.93 12.87
CA THR A 294 -32.22 -11.36 11.54
C THR A 294 -31.08 -12.12 10.88
N LEU A 295 -30.03 -12.47 11.61
CA LEU A 295 -28.90 -13.22 11.05
C LEU A 295 -29.32 -14.59 10.52
N ILE A 296 -30.08 -15.36 11.28
CA ILE A 296 -30.53 -16.70 10.84
C ILE A 296 -31.42 -16.56 9.60
N SER A 297 -32.38 -15.64 9.62
CA SER A 297 -33.34 -15.49 8.53
C SER A 297 -32.75 -14.93 7.24
N MET A 298 -31.69 -14.12 7.31
CA MET A 298 -31.11 -13.47 6.13
C MET A 298 -30.16 -14.36 5.32
N LEU A 299 -29.50 -15.33 5.97
CA LEU A 299 -28.45 -16.11 5.33
C LEU A 299 -29.01 -17.04 4.26
N LYS A 300 -28.26 -17.23 3.17
CA LYS A 300 -28.67 -18.11 2.07
C LYS A 300 -28.40 -19.59 2.32
N TYR A 301 -27.56 -19.91 3.31
CA TYR A 301 -27.08 -21.27 3.60
C TYR A 301 -26.46 -22.02 2.40
N GLU A 302 -26.03 -21.27 1.40
CA GLU A 302 -25.26 -21.77 0.27
C GLU A 302 -23.83 -22.11 0.73
N TYR A 303 -23.32 -23.25 0.26
CA TYR A 303 -21.97 -23.74 0.53
C TYR A 303 -21.10 -23.70 -0.73
N LEU A 304 -21.24 -22.60 -1.49
CA LEU A 304 -20.44 -22.34 -2.68
C LEU A 304 -19.00 -21.95 -2.30
N PRO A 305 -18.00 -22.28 -3.14
CA PRO A 305 -16.66 -21.77 -2.95
C PRO A 305 -16.63 -20.24 -2.86
N PRO A 306 -15.81 -19.64 -1.98
CA PRO A 306 -15.64 -18.20 -1.90
C PRO A 306 -15.24 -17.60 -3.25
N PHE A 307 -15.75 -16.41 -3.59
CA PHE A 307 -15.42 -15.74 -4.83
C PHE A 307 -14.03 -15.09 -4.72
N ILE A 308 -13.01 -15.81 -5.18
CA ILE A 308 -11.61 -15.36 -5.12
C ILE A 308 -11.11 -15.01 -6.52
N VAL A 309 -10.61 -13.78 -6.69
CA VAL A 309 -9.89 -13.34 -7.88
C VAL A 309 -8.41 -13.62 -7.66
N ARG A 310 -7.93 -14.78 -8.14
CA ARG A 310 -6.50 -15.15 -8.06
C ARG A 310 -5.63 -14.43 -9.08
N THR A 311 -6.20 -14.17 -10.26
CA THR A 311 -5.50 -13.50 -11.35
C THR A 311 -6.40 -12.41 -11.91
N PRO A 312 -6.17 -11.12 -11.56
CA PRO A 312 -6.94 -10.04 -12.12
C PRO A 312 -6.65 -9.90 -13.62
N THR A 313 -7.63 -9.41 -14.37
CA THR A 313 -7.52 -9.25 -15.83
C THR A 313 -6.72 -8.01 -16.19
N PRO A 314 -6.01 -7.96 -17.33
CA PRO A 314 -5.39 -6.73 -17.80
C PRO A 314 -6.42 -5.61 -18.01
N TYR A 315 -6.15 -4.42 -17.47
CA TYR A 315 -6.98 -3.24 -17.74
C TYR A 315 -6.54 -2.59 -19.06
N LEU A 316 -7.43 -2.56 -20.05
CA LEU A 316 -7.08 -2.18 -21.43
C LEU A 316 -7.30 -0.70 -21.76
N ARG A 317 -7.99 0.06 -20.91
CA ARG A 317 -8.28 1.48 -21.15
C ARG A 317 -7.20 2.40 -20.55
N VAL A 318 -5.94 1.99 -20.71
CA VAL A 318 -4.75 2.72 -20.27
C VAL A 318 -3.63 2.54 -21.30
N ALA A 319 -2.99 3.64 -21.69
CA ALA A 319 -1.80 3.64 -22.53
C ALA A 319 -0.56 3.81 -21.65
N MET A 320 0.30 2.81 -21.62
CA MET A 320 1.53 2.81 -20.82
C MET A 320 2.76 3.05 -21.69
N SER A 321 3.70 3.86 -21.20
CA SER A 321 4.94 4.17 -21.92
C SER A 321 6.01 3.08 -21.84
N SER A 322 5.77 2.02 -21.06
CA SER A 322 6.72 0.94 -20.81
C SER A 322 6.01 -0.40 -20.70
N GLN A 323 6.59 -1.43 -21.32
CA GLN A 323 6.12 -2.81 -21.25
C GLN A 323 6.38 -3.48 -19.88
N GLN A 324 7.22 -2.88 -19.03
CA GLN A 324 7.44 -3.35 -17.66
C GLN A 324 6.38 -2.84 -16.68
N SER A 325 5.56 -1.87 -17.11
CA SER A 325 4.43 -1.38 -16.32
C SER A 325 3.23 -2.31 -16.48
N THR A 326 2.43 -2.43 -15.44
CA THR A 326 1.23 -3.27 -15.42
C THR A 326 0.02 -2.47 -14.94
N SER A 327 -1.14 -2.79 -15.49
CA SER A 327 -2.43 -2.31 -15.00
C SER A 327 -3.42 -3.45 -15.07
N VAL A 328 -4.02 -3.77 -13.94
CA VAL A 328 -4.93 -4.91 -13.78
C VAL A 328 -6.24 -4.47 -13.14
N LEU A 329 -7.32 -5.11 -13.58
CA LEU A 329 -8.69 -4.89 -13.15
C LEU A 329 -9.14 -6.06 -12.27
N TYR A 330 -9.51 -5.72 -11.04
CA TYR A 330 -10.34 -6.55 -10.18
C TYR A 330 -11.79 -6.18 -10.45
N GLU A 331 -12.42 -6.95 -11.33
CA GLU A 331 -13.82 -6.75 -11.71
C GLU A 331 -14.72 -7.24 -10.58
N SER A 332 -15.55 -6.33 -10.06
CA SER A 332 -16.52 -6.64 -9.02
C SER A 332 -17.82 -7.16 -9.65
N PRO A 333 -18.43 -8.21 -9.08
CA PRO A 333 -19.81 -8.54 -9.39
C PRO A 333 -20.82 -7.47 -8.94
N ALA A 334 -20.41 -6.56 -8.06
CA ALA A 334 -21.24 -5.43 -7.62
C ALA A 334 -21.26 -4.30 -8.67
N GLU A 335 -22.35 -3.56 -8.72
CA GLU A 335 -22.52 -2.47 -9.69
C GLU A 335 -21.88 -1.15 -9.22
N GLU A 336 -21.54 -1.07 -7.93
CA GLU A 336 -21.09 0.14 -7.26
C GLU A 336 -19.64 0.51 -7.56
N PHE A 337 -18.76 -0.47 -7.81
CA PHE A 337 -17.32 -0.23 -7.91
C PHE A 337 -16.58 -1.29 -8.72
N ASN A 338 -15.37 -0.93 -9.16
CA ASN A 338 -14.31 -1.83 -9.61
C ASN A 338 -12.99 -1.33 -9.03
N ILE A 339 -11.97 -2.19 -8.90
CA ILE A 339 -10.64 -1.79 -8.42
C ILE A 339 -9.62 -1.97 -9.53
N ILE A 340 -8.83 -0.92 -9.81
CA ILE A 340 -7.73 -0.97 -10.78
C ILE A 340 -6.42 -0.79 -10.01
N LYS A 341 -5.49 -1.74 -10.16
CA LYS A 341 -4.13 -1.64 -9.64
C LYS A 341 -3.18 -1.36 -10.79
N THR A 342 -2.39 -0.29 -10.68
CA THR A 342 -1.37 0.07 -11.67
C THR A 342 0.00 0.15 -11.01
N SER A 343 0.99 -0.50 -11.63
CA SER A 343 2.38 -0.47 -11.22
C SER A 343 3.23 0.06 -12.37
N LEU A 344 3.99 1.13 -12.12
CA LEU A 344 4.80 1.80 -13.13
C LEU A 344 6.27 1.41 -12.98
N ALA A 345 6.82 0.84 -14.04
CA ALA A 345 8.24 0.52 -14.17
C ALA A 345 8.70 0.72 -15.62
N PRO A 346 9.92 1.21 -15.87
CA PRO A 346 10.91 1.69 -14.91
C PRO A 346 10.56 3.10 -14.38
N ARG A 347 11.52 3.77 -13.71
CA ARG A 347 11.41 5.20 -13.34
C ARG A 347 11.03 6.05 -14.56
N SER A 348 10.22 7.08 -14.35
CA SER A 348 9.66 7.95 -15.40
C SER A 348 8.64 7.28 -16.34
N ALA A 349 8.28 6.02 -16.10
CA ALA A 349 7.17 5.39 -16.82
C ALA A 349 5.86 6.14 -16.55
N ARG A 350 5.03 6.25 -17.59
CA ARG A 350 3.77 6.99 -17.56
C ARG A 350 2.63 6.07 -18.00
N ALA A 351 1.51 6.16 -17.30
CA ALA A 351 0.24 5.59 -17.69
C ALA A 351 -0.76 6.72 -17.96
N ASN A 352 -1.41 6.69 -19.12
CA ASN A 352 -2.48 7.63 -19.48
C ASN A 352 -3.80 6.85 -19.56
N PHE A 353 -4.74 7.17 -18.69
CA PHE A 353 -6.03 6.51 -18.58
C PHE A 353 -7.05 7.25 -19.43
N GLN A 354 -7.83 6.49 -20.19
CA GLN A 354 -9.02 7.05 -20.83
C GLN A 354 -10.03 7.49 -19.77
N ALA A 355 -10.91 8.41 -20.15
CA ALA A 355 -11.94 8.93 -19.25
C ALA A 355 -12.79 7.82 -18.60
N PHE A 356 -12.86 7.85 -17.28
CA PHE A 356 -13.75 6.97 -16.52
C PHE A 356 -15.20 7.46 -16.65
N ARG A 357 -16.14 6.53 -16.72
CA ARG A 357 -17.58 6.85 -16.84
C ARG A 357 -18.23 7.24 -15.51
N GLY A 358 -17.51 7.11 -14.40
CA GLY A 358 -17.91 7.49 -13.05
C GLY A 358 -16.75 8.11 -12.27
N PRO A 359 -16.98 8.54 -11.02
CA PRO A 359 -15.94 9.10 -10.17
C PRO A 359 -14.89 8.04 -9.84
N THR A 360 -13.67 8.47 -9.57
CA THR A 360 -12.57 7.59 -9.14
C THR A 360 -11.96 8.12 -7.85
N VAL A 361 -11.64 7.22 -6.93
CA VAL A 361 -10.80 7.50 -5.76
C VAL A 361 -9.53 6.70 -5.95
N LEU A 362 -8.38 7.35 -5.81
CA LEU A 362 -7.07 6.78 -6.04
C LEU A 362 -6.22 6.96 -4.78
N ILE A 363 -5.47 5.92 -4.41
CA ILE A 363 -4.42 5.99 -3.41
C ILE A 363 -3.11 5.49 -4.00
N CYS A 364 -2.01 6.19 -3.73
CA CYS A 364 -0.68 5.67 -4.00
C CYS A 364 -0.22 4.81 -2.83
N THR A 365 -0.07 3.50 -3.04
CA THR A 365 0.34 2.59 -1.97
C THR A 365 1.86 2.41 -1.85
N GLN A 366 2.62 2.76 -2.91
CA GLN A 366 4.07 2.64 -2.97
C GLN A 366 4.67 3.65 -3.96
N GLY A 367 5.88 4.15 -3.64
CA GLY A 367 6.64 5.03 -4.52
C GLY A 367 6.14 6.48 -4.56
N SER A 368 6.58 7.21 -5.58
CA SER A 368 6.24 8.62 -5.79
C SER A 368 6.24 8.99 -7.27
N GLY A 369 5.58 10.09 -7.60
CA GLY A 369 5.35 10.49 -8.97
C GLY A 369 4.58 11.79 -9.13
N LYS A 370 3.93 11.92 -10.29
CA LYS A 370 2.96 12.96 -10.59
C LYS A 370 1.65 12.33 -11.05
N ILE A 371 0.53 12.89 -10.63
CA ILE A 371 -0.81 12.62 -11.16
C ILE A 371 -1.31 13.89 -11.83
N GLY A 372 -2.00 13.81 -12.97
CA GLY A 372 -2.48 15.02 -13.61
C GLY A 372 -3.69 14.81 -14.51
N VAL A 373 -4.39 15.91 -14.76
CA VAL A 373 -5.52 16.05 -15.69
C VAL A 373 -5.19 17.21 -16.63
N ALA A 374 -5.21 16.94 -17.94
CA ALA A 374 -4.82 17.92 -18.96
C ALA A 374 -3.44 18.57 -18.67
N ASP A 375 -3.38 19.89 -18.53
CA ASP A 375 -2.14 20.65 -18.27
C ASP A 375 -1.81 20.77 -16.76
N HIS A 376 -2.70 20.28 -15.88
CA HIS A 376 -2.52 20.35 -14.43
C HIS A 376 -1.92 19.06 -13.90
N ALA A 377 -0.93 19.17 -13.02
CA ALA A 377 -0.26 18.03 -12.41
C ALA A 377 0.04 18.30 -10.94
N GLU A 378 -0.29 17.33 -10.09
CA GLU A 378 0.00 17.30 -8.68
C GLU A 378 1.06 16.24 -8.37
N LEU A 379 1.78 16.44 -7.28
CA LEU A 379 2.65 15.41 -6.74
C LEU A 379 1.81 14.28 -6.15
N ILE A 380 2.25 13.04 -6.36
CA ILE A 380 1.65 11.88 -5.72
C ILE A 380 2.73 11.08 -5.01
N GLU A 381 2.49 10.80 -3.74
CA GLU A 381 3.40 10.03 -2.88
C GLU A 381 2.65 8.92 -2.17
N CYS A 382 3.39 7.95 -1.65
CA CYS A 382 2.85 6.90 -0.80
C CYS A 382 1.92 7.48 0.29
N GLY A 383 0.68 6.98 0.36
CA GLY A 383 -0.40 7.41 1.23
C GLY A 383 -1.30 8.52 0.66
N TYR A 384 -0.88 9.24 -0.38
CA TYR A 384 -1.67 10.33 -0.94
C TYR A 384 -2.93 9.81 -1.62
N VAL A 385 -4.04 10.52 -1.41
CA VAL A 385 -5.36 10.16 -1.92
C VAL A 385 -5.88 11.25 -2.84
N PHE A 386 -6.37 10.86 -4.00
CA PHE A 386 -6.97 11.76 -4.97
C PHE A 386 -8.39 11.32 -5.34
N PHE A 387 -9.31 12.28 -5.38
CA PHE A 387 -10.57 12.13 -6.08
C PHE A 387 -10.41 12.61 -7.52
N VAL A 388 -10.98 11.86 -8.45
CA VAL A 388 -11.06 12.19 -9.87
C VAL A 388 -12.52 12.20 -10.32
N GLY A 389 -13.02 13.36 -10.73
CA GLY A 389 -14.38 13.52 -11.26
C GLY A 389 -14.62 12.76 -12.57
N ALA A 390 -15.84 12.26 -12.74
CA ALA A 390 -16.24 11.47 -13.90
C ALA A 390 -15.99 12.19 -15.23
N GLY A 391 -15.44 11.46 -16.21
CA GLY A 391 -15.12 11.99 -17.53
C GLY A 391 -13.74 12.66 -17.64
N ALA A 392 -12.95 12.73 -16.56
CA ALA A 392 -11.56 13.18 -16.65
C ALA A 392 -10.66 12.07 -17.21
N GLU A 393 -9.81 12.43 -18.17
CA GLU A 393 -8.62 11.65 -18.51
C GLU A 393 -7.51 12.01 -17.53
N ILE A 394 -6.85 10.99 -16.97
CA ILE A 394 -5.74 11.19 -16.03
C ILE A 394 -4.46 10.57 -16.57
N PHE A 395 -3.34 11.12 -16.16
CA PHE A 395 -2.06 10.43 -16.26
C PHE A 395 -1.43 10.25 -14.89
N ILE A 396 -0.65 9.19 -14.76
CA ILE A 396 0.23 8.94 -13.60
C ILE A 396 1.62 8.69 -14.16
N GLN A 397 2.63 9.34 -13.58
CA GLN A 397 4.02 9.19 -13.99
C GLN A 397 4.88 8.92 -12.77
N SER A 398 5.67 7.84 -12.80
CA SER A 398 6.62 7.56 -11.72
C SER A 398 7.77 8.57 -11.74
N SER A 399 8.34 8.88 -10.59
CA SER A 399 9.49 9.80 -10.47
C SER A 399 10.62 9.20 -9.62
N SER A 400 11.81 9.79 -9.69
CA SER A 400 12.93 9.46 -8.80
C SER A 400 13.50 10.74 -8.22
N ARG A 401 13.42 10.92 -6.90
CA ARG A 401 13.87 12.14 -6.25
C ARG A 401 14.76 11.84 -5.06
N SER A 402 16.08 11.85 -5.19
CA SER A 402 16.91 12.20 -4.02
C SER A 402 18.30 12.67 -4.41
N PRO A 403 18.59 13.98 -4.28
CA PRO A 403 19.96 14.49 -4.29
C PRO A 403 20.54 14.56 -2.85
N MET A 404 20.06 13.74 -1.91
CA MET A 404 20.55 13.73 -0.51
C MET A 404 22.07 13.54 -0.45
N ALA A 405 22.62 12.73 -1.34
CA ALA A 405 24.05 12.47 -1.45
C ALA A 405 24.89 13.76 -1.54
N GLU A 406 24.50 14.68 -2.41
CA GLU A 406 25.22 15.93 -2.61
C GLU A 406 25.10 16.86 -1.40
N GLY A 407 23.88 17.04 -0.86
CA GLY A 407 23.66 17.94 0.27
C GLY A 407 24.49 17.53 1.49
N VAL A 408 24.56 16.23 1.78
CA VAL A 408 25.40 15.70 2.86
C VAL A 408 26.88 15.84 2.53
N PHE A 409 27.31 15.42 1.33
CA PHE A 409 28.72 15.43 0.97
C PHE A 409 29.29 16.85 0.94
N ARG A 410 28.56 17.83 0.37
CA ARG A 410 28.95 19.26 0.38
C ARG A 410 29.15 19.77 1.81
N ASN A 411 28.27 19.41 2.73
CA ASN A 411 28.39 19.84 4.12
C ASN A 411 29.63 19.23 4.80
N MET A 412 29.90 17.94 4.57
CA MET A 412 31.06 17.25 5.15
C MET A 412 32.38 17.71 4.53
N ALA A 413 32.39 18.05 3.24
CA ALA A 413 33.57 18.44 2.48
C ALA A 413 33.81 19.96 2.43
N ALA A 414 32.97 20.79 3.07
CA ALA A 414 32.95 22.25 2.91
C ALA A 414 34.30 22.96 3.16
N SER A 415 35.22 22.33 3.91
CA SER A 415 36.56 22.86 4.17
C SER A 415 37.67 21.82 3.91
N HIS A 416 37.36 20.78 3.14
CA HIS A 416 38.31 19.71 2.87
C HIS A 416 39.30 20.15 1.77
N PRO A 417 40.62 20.15 2.00
CA PRO A 417 41.61 20.73 1.07
C PRO A 417 41.67 20.04 -0.29
N LEU A 418 41.17 18.79 -0.36
CA LEU A 418 41.24 17.96 -1.57
C LEU A 418 39.99 18.04 -2.44
N ILE A 419 38.98 18.79 -2.00
CA ILE A 419 37.70 18.89 -2.70
C ILE A 419 37.52 20.31 -3.21
N ASN A 420 37.59 20.47 -4.53
CA ASN A 420 37.42 21.76 -5.19
C ASN A 420 35.96 21.99 -5.63
N GLU A 421 35.40 21.06 -6.39
CA GLU A 421 34.06 21.18 -6.98
C GLU A 421 33.21 19.96 -6.67
N ILE A 422 31.93 20.20 -6.33
CA ILE A 422 30.94 19.16 -6.05
C ILE A 422 29.67 19.52 -6.81
N ASP A 423 29.08 18.53 -7.47
CA ASP A 423 27.82 18.68 -8.16
C ASP A 423 27.00 17.38 -8.13
N SER A 424 25.71 17.46 -8.47
CA SER A 424 24.81 16.32 -8.60
C SER A 424 24.10 16.33 -9.94
N ALA A 425 23.93 15.13 -10.50
CA ALA A 425 23.23 14.97 -11.76
C ALA A 425 22.51 13.61 -11.82
N GLY A 426 21.35 13.60 -12.47
CA GLY A 426 20.66 12.36 -12.82
C GLY A 426 21.23 11.76 -14.11
N THR A 427 21.18 10.43 -14.26
CA THR A 427 21.46 9.77 -15.56
C THR A 427 20.36 10.05 -16.61
N GLY A 428 19.22 10.61 -16.19
CA GLY A 428 18.13 11.13 -17.04
C GLY A 428 17.83 12.63 -16.82
N ALA A 429 17.08 13.26 -17.74
CA ALA A 429 16.74 14.70 -17.71
C ALA A 429 15.38 15.01 -17.04
N TYR A 430 14.85 14.10 -16.23
CA TYR A 430 13.43 14.10 -15.85
C TYR A 430 13.02 15.21 -14.86
N HIS A 431 14.00 15.81 -14.17
CA HIS A 431 13.80 16.85 -13.15
C HIS A 431 14.63 18.10 -13.43
N THR A 432 15.09 18.31 -14.67
CA THR A 432 15.98 19.44 -14.94
C THR A 432 15.34 20.75 -14.49
N HIS A 433 16.05 21.51 -13.64
CA HIS A 433 15.62 22.75 -12.97
C HIS A 433 14.69 22.60 -11.74
N GLU A 434 14.25 21.40 -11.36
CA GLU A 434 13.45 21.20 -10.14
C GLU A 434 14.35 21.18 -8.87
N PRO A 435 13.84 21.65 -7.70
CA PRO A 435 14.57 21.61 -6.42
C PRO A 435 14.58 20.20 -5.77
N PRO A 436 15.40 19.96 -4.73
CA PRO A 436 15.42 18.70 -3.97
C PRO A 436 14.08 18.36 -3.32
N ASP A 437 13.86 17.06 -3.06
CA ASP A 437 12.68 16.59 -2.32
C ASP A 437 12.55 17.25 -0.95
N SER A 438 11.32 17.60 -0.56
CA SER A 438 11.06 18.34 0.68
C SER A 438 11.41 17.54 1.94
N ARG A 439 11.32 16.20 1.91
CA ARG A 439 11.76 15.34 3.02
C ARG A 439 13.26 15.22 3.07
N THR A 440 13.94 15.12 1.93
CA THR A 440 15.41 15.27 1.88
C THR A 440 15.82 16.59 2.53
N MET A 441 15.17 17.70 2.15
CA MET A 441 15.43 19.00 2.77
C MET A 441 15.10 19.03 4.27
N SER A 442 14.06 18.32 4.72
CA SER A 442 13.69 18.21 6.13
C SER A 442 14.74 17.46 6.94
N THR A 443 15.17 16.29 6.46
CA THR A 443 16.22 15.48 7.08
C THR A 443 17.53 16.26 7.12
N LEU A 444 17.94 16.89 6.01
CA LEU A 444 19.13 17.75 5.97
C LEU A 444 19.07 18.86 7.03
N ARG A 445 17.93 19.55 7.18
CA ARG A 445 17.75 20.60 8.21
C ARG A 445 17.83 20.06 9.64
N GLN A 446 17.29 18.87 9.90
CA GLN A 446 17.39 18.21 11.21
C GLN A 446 18.84 17.95 11.60
N HIS A 447 19.69 17.65 10.61
CA HIS A 447 21.14 17.47 10.79
C HIS A 447 21.97 18.75 10.59
N GLY A 448 21.33 19.93 10.64
CA GLY A 448 22.03 21.23 10.60
C GLY A 448 22.40 21.74 9.21
N ILE A 449 22.09 21.02 8.14
CA ILE A 449 22.34 21.40 6.75
C ILE A 449 21.17 22.27 6.25
N LYS A 450 21.28 23.59 6.44
CA LYS A 450 20.16 24.54 6.21
C LYS A 450 20.27 25.36 4.93
N ASN A 451 21.45 25.41 4.33
CA ASN A 451 21.78 26.24 3.16
C ASN A 451 21.95 25.43 1.87
N TYR A 452 21.54 24.15 1.85
CA TYR A 452 21.59 23.35 0.64
C TYR A 452 20.54 23.84 -0.36
N ASN A 453 21.01 24.16 -1.56
CA ASN A 453 20.18 24.54 -2.69
C ASN A 453 20.77 23.87 -3.93
N HIS A 454 19.94 23.19 -4.72
CA HIS A 454 20.35 22.51 -5.92
C HIS A 454 19.20 22.57 -6.93
N ALA A 455 19.54 22.59 -8.21
CA ALA A 455 18.57 22.45 -9.28
C ALA A 455 19.00 21.24 -10.10
N ALA A 456 18.13 20.23 -10.17
CA ALA A 456 18.48 18.98 -10.83
C ALA A 456 18.93 19.23 -12.27
N ARG A 457 19.90 18.45 -12.73
CA ARG A 457 20.39 18.44 -14.11
C ARG A 457 20.71 17.03 -14.58
N LYS A 458 20.88 16.84 -15.89
CA LYS A 458 21.32 15.57 -16.46
C LYS A 458 22.84 15.52 -16.52
N VAL A 459 23.40 14.33 -16.30
CA VAL A 459 24.82 14.07 -16.57
C VAL A 459 25.13 14.32 -18.04
N THR A 460 26.23 15.01 -18.31
CA THR A 460 26.70 15.32 -19.66
C THR A 460 27.98 14.55 -19.97
N LYS A 461 28.39 14.50 -21.24
CA LYS A 461 29.70 13.94 -21.61
C LYS A 461 30.86 14.79 -21.09
N GLU A 462 30.63 16.10 -20.92
CA GLU A 462 31.62 17.03 -20.39
C GLU A 462 31.93 16.75 -18.91
N ASP A 463 30.94 16.29 -18.14
CA ASP A 463 31.12 15.93 -16.73
C ASP A 463 32.22 14.87 -16.53
N PHE A 464 32.40 13.97 -17.51
CA PHE A 464 33.47 12.96 -17.49
C PHE A 464 34.87 13.54 -17.74
N LEU A 465 34.97 14.75 -18.25
CA LEU A 465 36.21 15.48 -18.51
C LEU A 465 36.48 16.56 -17.46
N THR A 466 35.42 17.07 -16.82
CA THR A 466 35.50 18.08 -15.76
C THR A 466 35.78 17.48 -14.38
N PHE A 467 35.12 16.38 -14.01
CA PHE A 467 35.23 15.81 -12.67
C PHE A 467 36.25 14.66 -12.61
N ASP A 468 36.91 14.51 -11.46
CA ASP A 468 37.82 13.40 -11.21
C ASP A 468 37.08 12.09 -10.90
N TYR A 469 35.92 12.19 -10.23
CA TYR A 469 35.10 11.07 -9.80
C TYR A 469 33.63 11.31 -10.12
N LEU A 470 32.94 10.27 -10.59
CA LEU A 470 31.49 10.22 -10.76
C LEU A 470 30.94 9.07 -9.92
N MET A 471 30.18 9.42 -8.87
CA MET A 471 29.66 8.45 -7.91
C MET A 471 28.21 8.06 -8.22
N ALA A 472 28.01 6.79 -8.53
CA ALA A 472 26.69 6.19 -8.70
C ALA A 472 26.04 5.88 -7.34
N MET A 473 24.74 6.14 -7.22
CA MET A 473 23.98 5.82 -6.00
C MET A 473 23.55 4.35 -5.97
N ASP A 474 23.14 3.82 -7.12
CA ASP A 474 22.71 2.44 -7.28
C ASP A 474 23.40 1.76 -8.47
N LYS A 475 23.14 0.45 -8.65
CA LYS A 475 23.74 -0.35 -9.73
C LYS A 475 23.24 0.04 -11.13
N TYR A 476 22.05 0.64 -11.25
CA TYR A 476 21.54 1.11 -12.53
C TYR A 476 22.25 2.40 -12.93
N ASN A 477 22.42 3.34 -12.00
CA ASN A 477 23.21 4.55 -12.23
C ASN A 477 24.64 4.20 -12.62
N LEU A 478 25.25 3.21 -11.93
CA LEU A 478 26.60 2.77 -12.22
C LEU A 478 26.72 2.26 -13.67
N ARG A 479 25.81 1.38 -14.08
CA ARG A 479 25.80 0.86 -15.45
C ARG A 479 25.64 1.98 -16.47
N ASP A 480 24.67 2.87 -16.28
CA ASP A 480 24.40 3.97 -17.21
C ASP A 480 25.62 4.91 -17.33
N LEU A 481 26.29 5.22 -16.21
CA LEU A 481 27.50 6.06 -16.22
C LEU A 481 28.68 5.36 -16.89
N LEU A 482 28.87 4.05 -16.68
CA LEU A 482 29.91 3.27 -17.35
C LEU A 482 29.69 3.24 -18.87
N ASP A 483 28.45 3.07 -19.32
CA ASP A 483 28.11 3.09 -20.75
C ASP A 483 28.45 4.46 -21.40
N VAL A 484 28.14 5.56 -20.70
CA VAL A 484 28.49 6.91 -21.18
C VAL A 484 30.01 7.11 -21.15
N ARG A 485 30.70 6.64 -20.11
CA ARG A 485 32.17 6.72 -20.00
C ARG A 485 32.86 6.04 -21.17
N GLU A 486 32.42 4.85 -21.55
CA GLU A 486 32.96 4.13 -22.71
C GLU A 486 32.75 4.92 -24.00
N SER A 487 31.58 5.57 -24.16
CA SER A 487 31.33 6.48 -25.29
C SER A 487 32.27 7.69 -25.31
N VAL A 488 32.60 8.27 -24.16
CA VAL A 488 33.55 9.39 -24.04
C VAL A 488 34.97 8.94 -24.41
N ILE A 489 35.45 7.82 -23.87
CA ILE A 489 36.77 7.24 -24.18
C ILE A 489 36.90 6.90 -25.67
N ALA A 490 35.87 6.30 -26.25
CA ALA A 490 35.82 6.00 -27.69
C ALA A 490 35.88 7.28 -28.55
N SER A 491 35.32 8.39 -28.07
CA SER A 491 35.34 9.67 -28.78
C SER A 491 36.74 10.33 -28.74
N LEU A 492 37.40 10.30 -27.58
CA LEU A 492 38.77 10.81 -27.41
C LEU A 492 39.81 10.04 -28.23
N SER A 493 39.68 8.72 -28.31
CA SER A 493 40.60 7.87 -29.08
C SER A 493 40.47 8.03 -30.59
N LYS A 494 39.27 8.34 -31.11
CA LYS A 494 39.06 8.68 -32.53
C LYS A 494 39.68 10.02 -32.90
N SER A 495 39.63 11.01 -32.02
CA SER A 495 40.22 12.33 -32.26
C SER A 495 41.74 12.28 -32.43
N LYS A 496 42.42 11.33 -31.78
CA LYS A 496 43.89 11.13 -31.92
C LYS A 496 44.34 10.47 -33.23
N LYS A 497 43.46 9.81 -33.99
CA LYS A 497 43.81 9.21 -35.30
C LYS A 497 43.73 10.20 -36.47
N GLY A 498 43.19 11.40 -36.27
CA GLY A 498 42.98 12.41 -37.32
C GLY A 498 44.07 13.49 -37.43
N THR A 499 44.96 13.63 -36.45
CA THR A 499 45.99 14.68 -36.43
C THR A 499 47.38 14.08 -36.20
N ARG A 500 48.19 14.04 -37.27
CA ARG A 500 49.64 13.87 -37.14
C ARG A 500 50.27 15.22 -36.75
N ALA A 501 51.13 15.16 -35.74
CA ALA A 501 52.10 16.17 -35.27
C ALA A 501 51.52 17.38 -34.49
N ALA A 502 51.76 17.42 -33.18
CA ALA A 502 52.82 18.22 -32.55
C ALA A 502 52.66 18.21 -31.01
N SER A 503 53.80 18.12 -30.32
CA SER A 503 54.04 18.35 -28.87
C SER A 503 53.30 17.49 -27.84
N GLY A 504 54.06 16.97 -26.87
CA GLY A 504 53.56 16.14 -25.79
C GLY A 504 52.69 16.93 -24.83
N GLU A 505 51.51 16.39 -24.54
CA GLU A 505 50.63 16.82 -23.46
C GLU A 505 49.81 15.61 -22.98
N ALA A 506 49.59 15.55 -21.68
CA ALA A 506 48.95 14.46 -20.96
C ALA A 506 47.63 14.02 -21.63
N GLY A 507 47.37 12.71 -21.68
CA GLY A 507 46.07 12.23 -22.14
C GLY A 507 44.95 12.84 -21.31
N ALA A 508 43.88 13.33 -21.96
CA ALA A 508 42.71 13.88 -21.26
C ALA A 508 42.25 12.91 -20.17
N LYS A 509 42.26 13.37 -18.92
CA LYS A 509 41.80 12.62 -17.76
C LYS A 509 40.30 12.39 -17.91
N VAL A 510 39.85 11.15 -17.72
CA VAL A 510 38.43 10.78 -17.73
C VAL A 510 38.05 10.34 -16.33
N ALA A 511 36.95 10.88 -15.80
CA ALA A 511 36.44 10.61 -14.48
C ALA A 511 36.41 9.09 -14.15
N GLU A 512 36.79 8.75 -12.93
CA GLU A 512 36.59 7.41 -12.39
C GLU A 512 35.13 7.25 -11.96
N VAL A 513 34.46 6.23 -12.50
CA VAL A 513 33.06 5.94 -12.18
C VAL A 513 33.00 4.78 -11.20
N ARG A 514 32.39 4.99 -10.03
CA ARG A 514 32.22 3.98 -8.99
C ARG A 514 30.87 4.08 -8.30
N LEU A 515 30.47 3.02 -7.61
CA LEU A 515 29.36 3.12 -6.66
C LEU A 515 29.83 3.92 -5.44
N PHE A 516 28.97 4.77 -4.87
CA PHE A 516 29.37 5.59 -3.71
C PHE A 516 29.82 4.71 -2.53
N GLY A 517 29.13 3.59 -2.30
CA GLY A 517 29.52 2.61 -1.28
C GLY A 517 30.73 1.73 -1.64
N ASP A 518 31.41 1.93 -2.79
CA ASP A 518 32.70 1.28 -3.05
C ASP A 518 33.81 1.84 -2.13
N PHE A 519 33.61 3.03 -1.54
CA PHE A 519 34.51 3.63 -0.56
C PHE A 519 34.09 3.24 0.86
N GLY A 520 34.70 2.18 1.38
CA GLY A 520 34.42 1.63 2.69
C GLY A 520 35.05 2.42 3.85
N ALA A 521 34.73 2.03 5.08
CA ALA A 521 35.24 2.67 6.29
C ALA A 521 36.78 2.72 6.32
N GLY A 522 37.31 3.87 6.74
CA GLY A 522 38.75 4.10 6.79
C GLY A 522 39.40 4.17 5.41
N GLY A 523 38.67 4.53 4.36
CA GLY A 523 39.23 4.71 3.01
C GLY A 523 39.51 3.41 2.26
N LYS A 524 38.96 2.27 2.71
CA LYS A 524 39.16 0.98 2.02
C LYS A 524 38.36 0.94 0.73
N LEU A 525 39.05 0.96 -0.41
CA LEU A 525 38.42 0.82 -1.72
C LEU A 525 38.01 -0.63 -1.99
N HIS A 526 36.79 -0.83 -2.50
CA HIS A 526 36.33 -2.14 -2.93
C HIS A 526 37.03 -2.59 -4.23
N GLU A 527 37.53 -3.84 -4.28
CA GLU A 527 38.32 -4.37 -5.40
C GLU A 527 37.55 -4.36 -6.72
N ARG A 528 36.29 -4.80 -6.66
CA ARG A 528 35.37 -4.75 -7.81
C ARG A 528 34.58 -3.45 -7.80
N VAL A 529 34.60 -2.72 -8.92
CA VAL A 529 33.71 -1.56 -9.18
C VAL A 529 32.24 -2.00 -9.07
N GLY A 530 31.45 -1.31 -8.25
CA GLY A 530 30.07 -1.68 -7.96
C GLY A 530 29.92 -2.88 -7.03
N GLY A 531 30.99 -3.25 -6.33
CA GLY A 531 30.97 -4.32 -5.34
C GLY A 531 30.52 -3.86 -3.95
N GLY A 532 30.57 -2.56 -3.67
CA GLY A 532 30.10 -1.96 -2.45
C GLY A 532 28.58 -1.93 -2.28
N GLU A 533 28.15 -1.32 -1.19
CA GLU A 533 26.75 -1.15 -0.83
C GLU A 533 26.08 -0.05 -1.69
N VAL A 534 24.84 -0.26 -2.12
CA VAL A 534 24.06 0.77 -2.81
C VAL A 534 23.46 1.75 -1.80
N VAL A 535 23.36 3.02 -2.17
CA VAL A 535 22.49 3.97 -1.46
C VAL A 535 21.06 3.50 -1.71
N GLN A 536 20.34 3.20 -0.63
CA GLN A 536 18.95 2.76 -0.74
C GLN A 536 18.08 3.89 -1.26
N ASP A 537 16.97 3.53 -1.87
CA ASP A 537 15.97 4.49 -2.30
C ASP A 537 15.11 4.85 -1.06
N PRO A 538 15.17 6.11 -0.56
CA PRO A 538 14.61 6.46 0.75
C PRO A 538 13.09 6.32 0.82
N TYR A 539 12.42 6.12 -0.32
CA TYR A 539 10.98 5.98 -0.44
C TYR A 539 10.49 4.56 -0.11
N TYR A 540 11.40 3.59 -0.04
CA TYR A 540 11.09 2.20 0.29
C TYR A 540 11.46 1.83 1.74
N GLY A 541 12.09 2.74 2.50
CA GLY A 541 12.53 2.52 3.89
C GLY A 541 11.49 2.83 4.97
N GLY A 542 10.20 2.99 4.60
CA GLY A 542 9.15 3.39 5.54
C GLY A 542 9.39 4.78 6.15
N VAL A 543 8.99 4.99 7.41
CA VAL A 543 9.03 6.31 8.08
C VAL A 543 10.45 6.87 8.24
N ASN A 544 11.46 5.99 8.36
CA ASN A 544 12.85 6.37 8.56
C ASN A 544 13.69 6.33 7.28
N GLY A 545 13.10 6.02 6.12
CA GLY A 545 13.89 5.78 4.91
C GLY A 545 14.81 6.94 4.52
N PHE A 546 14.39 8.19 4.76
CA PHE A 546 15.24 9.37 4.55
C PHE A 546 16.36 9.48 5.58
N GLU A 547 16.12 9.12 6.84
CA GLU A 547 17.15 9.12 7.89
C GLU A 547 18.17 7.99 7.65
N GLU A 548 17.71 6.80 7.29
CA GLU A 548 18.59 5.67 6.99
C GLU A 548 19.51 5.98 5.80
N VAL A 549 18.95 6.56 4.74
CA VAL A 549 19.74 7.01 3.59
C VAL A 549 20.68 8.14 3.97
N TYR A 550 20.29 9.07 4.84
CA TYR A 550 21.19 10.10 5.37
C TYR A 550 22.41 9.46 6.05
N GLN A 551 22.19 8.47 6.92
CA GLN A 551 23.28 7.75 7.60
C GLN A 551 24.16 6.94 6.64
N GLN A 552 23.58 6.31 5.61
CA GLN A 552 24.35 5.63 4.55
C GLN A 552 25.25 6.63 3.81
N VAL A 553 24.69 7.77 3.41
CA VAL A 553 25.40 8.82 2.68
C VAL A 553 26.52 9.43 3.53
N VAL A 554 26.30 9.69 4.83
CA VAL A 554 27.36 10.15 5.75
C VAL A 554 28.49 9.14 5.82
N ARG A 555 28.16 7.84 5.95
CA ARG A 555 29.15 6.76 6.01
C ARG A 555 29.99 6.68 4.73
N PHE A 556 29.37 6.70 3.56
CA PHE A 556 30.07 6.66 2.28
C PHE A 556 30.89 7.92 2.03
N SER A 557 30.36 9.08 2.41
CA SER A 557 31.08 10.36 2.35
C SER A 557 32.37 10.31 3.16
N LYS A 558 32.31 9.81 4.40
CA LYS A 558 33.50 9.63 5.24
C LYS A 558 34.49 8.65 4.62
N GLY A 559 34.01 7.50 4.13
CA GLY A 559 34.85 6.52 3.47
C GLY A 559 35.60 7.09 2.26
N PHE A 560 34.94 7.94 1.47
CA PHE A 560 35.59 8.60 0.33
C PHE A 560 36.63 9.65 0.74
N LEU A 561 36.34 10.50 1.74
CA LEU A 561 37.31 11.48 2.24
C LEU A 561 38.56 10.79 2.82
N ASP A 562 38.37 9.76 3.66
CA ASP A 562 39.47 8.95 4.20
C ASP A 562 40.33 8.31 3.08
N TYR A 563 39.70 7.92 1.96
CA TYR A 563 40.37 7.35 0.79
C TYR A 563 41.24 8.40 0.07
N LEU A 564 40.74 9.63 -0.09
CA LEU A 564 41.50 10.70 -0.72
C LEU A 564 42.73 11.10 0.12
N GLU A 565 42.57 11.25 1.44
CA GLU A 565 43.67 11.59 2.35
C GLU A 565 44.79 10.55 2.31
N LYS A 566 44.44 9.25 2.28
CA LYS A 566 45.41 8.16 2.18
C LYS A 566 46.20 8.14 0.88
N ASN A 567 45.56 8.50 -0.23
CA ASN A 567 46.21 8.45 -1.53
C ASN A 567 47.00 9.73 -1.86
N GLN A 568 46.79 10.82 -1.12
CA GLN A 568 47.68 11.99 -1.21
C GLN A 568 48.91 11.88 -0.30
N GLY A 569 48.81 11.24 0.86
CA GLY A 569 49.95 11.03 1.77
C GLY A 569 51.06 10.12 1.23
N GLY A 570 50.97 9.64 -0.02
CA GLY A 570 52.00 8.84 -0.70
C GLY A 570 52.87 9.61 -1.69
N GLU A 571 52.57 10.88 -2.00
CA GLU A 571 53.35 11.69 -2.96
C GLU A 571 54.39 12.62 -2.30
N ASP A 572 54.27 12.91 -0.99
CA ASP A 572 55.17 13.84 -0.28
C ASP A 572 56.38 13.15 0.42
N ASP A 573 56.54 11.83 0.29
CA ASP A 573 57.58 11.04 0.99
C ASP A 573 58.62 10.39 0.04
N ASN A 574 58.90 10.99 -1.13
CA ASN A 574 59.95 10.55 -2.06
C ASN A 574 60.92 11.65 -2.49
#